data_AF-A0A523DD16-F1
#
_entry.id   AF-A0A523DD16-F1
#
_cell.length_a   1.000
_cell.length_b   1.000
_cell.length_c   1.000
_cell.angle_alpha   90.00
_cell.angle_beta   90.00
_cell.angle_gamma   90.00
#
_symmetry.space_group_name_H-M   'P 1'
#
loop_
_entity.id
_entity.type
_entity.pdbx_description
1 polymer ?
#
loop_
_entity_poly.entity_id
_entity_poly.type
_entity_poly.pdbx_seq_one_letter_code
_entity_poly.pdbx_strand_id
1 'polypeptide(L)'
;ILGQMEEGVATGFEPSSGSFFNLVRGHTIQGTFCDPYYGGNADFVGWDLIGYPGLRLVVTEDDQRLDAPQARHRSAYGFGRFTTPDELAVGERSEDDDGR
;
A
#
# COMPACT_ATOMS: atom_id res chain seq x y z
N ILE A 1 -2.49 4.36 28.56
CA ILE A 1 -2.11 2.99 28.13
C ILE A 1 -1.06 3.03 27.01
N LEU A 2 -1.34 3.53 25.79
CA LEU A 2 -0.33 3.59 24.71
C LEU A 2 0.99 4.30 25.10
N GLY A 3 0.91 5.48 25.73
CA GLY A 3 2.12 6.18 26.22
C GLY A 3 2.89 5.40 27.29
N GLN A 4 2.19 4.62 28.14
CA GLN A 4 2.85 3.75 29.13
C GLN A 4 3.52 2.53 28.48
N MET A 5 2.98 2.06 27.35
CA MET A 5 3.63 1.02 26.57
C MET A 5 4.87 1.58 25.87
N GLU A 6 4.78 2.78 25.31
CA GLU A 6 5.92 3.49 24.70
C GLU A 6 7.05 3.73 25.71
N GLU A 7 6.72 4.15 26.94
CA GLU A 7 7.66 4.29 28.05
C GLU A 7 8.16 2.94 28.63
N GLY A 8 7.55 1.82 28.24
CA GLY A 8 7.91 0.48 28.70
C GLY A 8 7.45 0.14 30.12
N VAL A 9 6.58 0.95 30.73
CA VAL A 9 6.10 0.77 32.12
C VAL A 9 4.78 0.01 32.22
N ALA A 10 4.10 -0.24 31.10
CA ALA A 10 2.89 -1.05 31.08
C ALA A 10 3.20 -2.53 31.39
N THR A 11 2.40 -3.13 32.27
CA THR A 11 2.57 -4.52 32.75
C THR A 11 1.85 -5.53 31.87
N GLY A 12 2.27 -6.81 31.93
CA GLY A 12 1.61 -7.91 31.22
C GLY A 12 2.11 -8.18 29.79
N PHE A 13 3.29 -7.66 29.42
CA PHE A 13 3.91 -7.85 28.10
C PHE A 13 5.27 -8.53 28.22
N GLU A 14 5.58 -9.44 27.31
CA GLU A 14 6.87 -10.12 27.18
C GLU A 14 7.41 -9.88 25.76
N PRO A 15 8.67 -9.46 25.56
CA PRO A 15 9.71 -9.17 26.56
C PRO A 15 9.59 -7.81 27.25
N SER A 16 8.82 -6.88 26.69
CA SER A 16 8.42 -5.63 27.34
C SER A 16 7.24 -5.01 26.60
N SER A 17 6.52 -4.09 27.25
CA SER A 17 5.46 -3.32 26.59
C SER A 17 5.99 -2.37 25.52
N GLY A 18 7.22 -1.85 25.69
CA GLY A 18 7.91 -1.04 24.68
C GLY A 18 8.26 -1.83 23.43
N SER A 19 8.70 -3.09 23.58
CA SER A 19 8.96 -3.98 22.44
C SER A 19 7.68 -4.26 21.64
N PHE A 20 6.57 -4.56 22.32
CA PHE A 20 5.27 -4.74 21.68
C PHE A 20 4.79 -3.48 20.97
N PHE A 21 4.88 -2.31 21.63
CA PHE A 21 4.51 -1.03 21.03
C PHE A 21 5.29 -0.75 19.75
N ASN A 22 6.62 -0.93 19.79
CA ASN A 22 7.48 -0.70 18.63
C ASN A 22 7.14 -1.65 17.47
N LEU A 23 6.84 -2.92 17.77
CA LEU A 23 6.41 -3.89 16.78
C LEU A 23 5.12 -3.43 16.07
N VAL A 24 4.08 -3.11 16.86
CA VAL A 24 2.79 -2.66 16.32
C VAL A 24 2.98 -1.37 15.53
N ARG A 25 3.66 -0.37 16.08
CA ARG A 25 3.95 0.91 15.41
C ARG A 25 4.68 0.70 14.09
N GLY A 26 5.69 -0.17 14.06
CA GLY A 26 6.43 -0.50 12.85
C GLY A 26 5.54 -1.11 11.77
N HIS A 27 4.72 -2.10 12.14
CA HIS A 27 3.79 -2.73 11.20
C HIS A 27 2.66 -1.80 10.75
N THR A 28 2.18 -0.91 11.62
CA THR A 28 1.20 0.12 11.22
C THR A 28 1.80 1.03 10.15
N ILE A 29 3.01 1.55 10.36
CA ILE A 29 3.68 2.40 9.36
C ILE A 29 3.88 1.63 8.05
N GLN A 30 4.34 0.37 8.11
CA GLN A 30 4.48 -0.47 6.93
C GLN A 30 3.14 -0.64 6.20
N GLY A 31 2.06 -0.94 6.91
CA GLY A 31 0.72 -1.08 6.34
C GLY A 31 0.15 0.25 5.81
N THR A 32 0.50 1.38 6.40
CA THR A 32 0.05 2.70 5.92
C THR A 32 0.68 3.06 4.58
N PHE A 33 1.94 2.67 4.34
CA PHE A 33 2.68 3.08 3.13
C PHE A 33 2.98 1.93 2.16
N CYS A 34 2.47 0.73 2.40
CA CYS A 34 2.66 -0.41 1.51
C CYS A 34 1.91 -0.25 0.18
N ASP A 35 2.13 -1.20 -0.72
CA ASP A 35 1.29 -1.36 -1.89
C ASP A 35 -0.15 -1.78 -1.48
N PRO A 36 -1.20 -1.10 -1.97
CA PRO A 36 -2.57 -1.39 -1.55
C PRO A 36 -3.06 -2.80 -1.84
N TYR A 37 -2.40 -3.54 -2.76
CA TYR A 37 -2.71 -4.94 -3.04
C TYR A 37 -2.66 -5.82 -1.79
N TYR A 38 -1.78 -5.52 -0.82
CA TYR A 38 -1.68 -6.28 0.41
C TYR A 38 -2.77 -5.95 1.46
N GLY A 39 -3.76 -5.13 1.09
CA GLY A 39 -4.87 -4.73 1.96
C GLY A 39 -4.53 -3.58 2.93
N GLY A 40 -3.29 -3.09 2.93
CA GLY A 40 -2.92 -1.83 3.56
C GLY A 40 -3.11 -0.64 2.62
N ASN A 41 -2.67 0.56 3.04
CA ASN A 41 -2.68 1.80 2.24
C ASN A 41 -3.94 1.97 1.37
N ALA A 42 -5.12 1.77 1.99
CA ALA A 42 -6.39 1.85 1.30
C ALA A 42 -6.54 3.22 0.62
N ASP A 43 -7.06 3.20 -0.61
CA ASP A 43 -7.23 4.38 -1.46
C ASP A 43 -5.97 5.23 -1.63
N PHE A 44 -4.77 4.63 -1.46
CA PHE A 44 -3.48 5.29 -1.63
C PHE A 44 -3.24 6.48 -0.68
N VAL A 45 -4.02 6.61 0.40
CA VAL A 45 -3.98 7.74 1.34
C VAL A 45 -2.59 7.95 1.94
N GLY A 46 -1.86 6.87 2.23
CA GLY A 46 -0.50 6.95 2.73
C GLY A 46 0.46 7.54 1.70
N TRP A 47 0.30 7.19 0.43
CA TRP A 47 1.11 7.75 -0.65
C TRP A 47 0.79 9.23 -0.87
N ASP A 48 -0.49 9.59 -0.86
CA ASP A 48 -0.94 10.98 -0.97
C ASP A 48 -0.38 11.85 0.16
N LEU A 49 -0.37 11.33 1.39
CA LEU A 49 0.16 12.03 2.56
C LEU A 49 1.63 12.44 2.41
N ILE A 50 2.45 11.61 1.78
CA ILE A 50 3.89 11.87 1.57
C ILE A 50 4.19 12.45 0.18
N GLY A 51 3.17 12.69 -0.64
CA GLY A 51 3.33 13.15 -2.02
C GLY A 51 4.01 12.13 -2.93
N TYR A 52 3.92 10.83 -2.62
CA TYR A 52 4.47 9.79 -3.46
C TYR A 52 3.52 9.53 -4.64
N PRO A 53 3.94 9.77 -5.90
CA PRO A 53 3.06 9.68 -7.06
C PRO A 53 2.75 8.25 -7.49
N GLY A 54 3.13 7.24 -6.70
CA GLY A 54 2.96 5.83 -7.04
C GLY A 54 4.09 5.25 -7.91
N LEU A 55 3.95 3.97 -8.22
CA LEU A 55 4.97 3.19 -8.92
C LEU A 55 5.06 3.55 -10.41
N ARG A 56 6.30 3.61 -10.91
CA ARG A 56 6.60 3.79 -12.34
C ARG A 56 7.29 2.55 -12.89
N LEU A 57 6.51 1.58 -13.38
CA LEU A 57 7.04 0.35 -13.96
C LEU A 57 7.46 0.52 -15.43
N VAL A 58 6.86 1.49 -16.12
CA VAL A 58 7.21 1.92 -17.48
C VAL A 58 7.34 3.43 -17.46
N VAL A 59 8.36 3.94 -18.16
CA VAL A 59 8.61 5.37 -18.31
C VAL A 59 8.27 5.75 -19.75
N THR A 60 7.28 6.64 -19.91
CA THR A 60 6.89 7.20 -21.21
C THR A 60 7.73 8.45 -21.54
N GLU A 61 7.64 8.98 -22.77
CA GLU A 61 8.27 10.26 -23.10
C GLU A 61 7.71 11.42 -22.26
N ASP A 62 6.39 11.41 -22.00
CA ASP A 62 5.74 12.41 -21.15
C ASP A 62 6.25 12.36 -19.70
N ASP A 63 6.61 11.18 -19.19
CA ASP A 63 7.20 11.01 -17.85
C ASP A 63 8.60 11.61 -17.70
N GLN A 64 9.29 11.85 -18.81
CA GLN A 64 10.64 12.42 -18.83
C GLN A 64 10.64 13.95 -18.86
N ARG A 65 9.46 14.56 -19.02
CA ARG A 65 9.30 16.00 -18.95
C ARG A 65 9.53 16.48 -17.51
N LEU A 66 10.03 17.71 -17.36
CA LEU A 66 10.27 18.33 -16.05
C LEU A 66 8.99 18.89 -15.40
N ASP A 67 7.85 18.23 -15.65
CA ASP A 67 6.55 18.61 -15.13
C ASP A 67 6.28 17.89 -13.78
N ALA A 68 5.30 18.36 -13.02
CA ALA A 68 4.92 17.73 -11.77
C ALA A 68 4.46 16.27 -12.02
N PRO A 69 4.92 15.30 -11.21
CA PRO A 69 4.54 13.91 -11.38
C PRO A 69 3.04 13.73 -11.11
N GLN A 70 2.32 13.11 -12.04
CA GLN A 70 0.92 12.76 -11.84
C GLN A 70 0.79 11.59 -10.86
N ALA A 71 -0.18 11.67 -9.95
CA ALA A 71 -0.48 10.59 -9.02
C ALA A 71 -0.99 9.36 -9.79
N ARG A 72 -0.36 8.22 -9.55
CA ARG A 72 -0.69 6.92 -10.14
C ARG A 72 -1.16 6.01 -9.02
N HIS A 73 -2.46 6.06 -8.76
CA HIS A 73 -3.17 5.18 -7.84
C HIS A 73 -3.32 3.78 -8.44
N ARG A 74 -2.19 3.09 -8.62
CA ARG A 74 -2.12 1.73 -9.14
C ARG A 74 -1.09 0.91 -8.37
N SER A 75 -1.51 -0.28 -7.97
CA SER A 75 -0.63 -1.31 -7.40
C SER A 75 0.37 -1.84 -8.43
N ALA A 76 1.54 -2.29 -7.97
CA ALA A 76 2.48 -3.10 -8.77
C ALA A 76 1.81 -4.32 -9.42
N TYR A 77 0.89 -4.96 -8.68
CA TYR A 77 0.21 -6.20 -9.07
C TYR A 77 -1.00 -5.96 -9.97
N GLY A 78 -1.43 -4.70 -10.12
CA GLY A 78 -2.36 -4.30 -11.16
C GLY A 78 -1.75 -4.37 -12.57
N PHE A 79 -0.45 -4.62 -12.71
CA PHE A 79 0.20 -4.94 -13.97
C PHE A 79 0.28 -6.47 -14.11
N GLY A 80 -0.37 -7.05 -15.12
CA GLY A 80 -0.45 -8.51 -15.36
C GLY A 80 0.89 -9.25 -15.48
N ARG A 81 2.03 -8.53 -15.46
CA ARG A 81 3.38 -9.09 -15.43
C ARG A 81 3.79 -9.59 -14.03
N PHE A 82 3.07 -9.22 -12.98
CA PHE A 82 3.38 -9.56 -11.59
C PHE A 82 2.25 -10.33 -10.88
N THR A 83 1.14 -10.57 -11.57
CA THR A 83 -0.02 -11.30 -11.08
C THR A 83 0.16 -12.82 -11.26
N THR A 84 -0.36 -13.63 -10.35
CA THR A 84 -0.38 -15.10 -10.48
C THR A 84 -1.35 -15.54 -11.60
N PRO A 85 -1.08 -16.65 -12.33
CA PRO A 85 -1.91 -17.09 -13.45
C PRO A 85 -3.40 -17.29 -13.12
N ASP A 86 -3.74 -17.65 -11.88
CA ASP A 86 -5.13 -17.88 -11.45
C ASP A 86 -5.99 -16.60 -11.45
N GLU A 87 -5.40 -15.41 -11.26
CA GLU A 87 -6.17 -14.15 -11.20
C GLU A 87 -6.53 -13.61 -12.59
N LEU A 88 -5.81 -14.01 -13.65
CA LEU A 88 -6.16 -13.66 -15.04
C LEU A 88 -7.47 -14.31 -15.49
N ALA A 89 -7.85 -15.45 -14.92
CA ALA A 89 -9.06 -16.19 -15.30
C ALA A 89 -10.36 -15.59 -14.72
N VAL A 90 -10.27 -14.70 -13.73
CA VAL A 90 -11.44 -14.11 -13.05
C VAL A 90 -11.85 -12.77 -13.68
N GLY A 91 -10.91 -12.04 -14.30
CA GLY A 91 -11.15 -10.72 -14.88
C GLY A 91 -11.81 -10.71 -16.27
N GLU A 92 -11.83 -11.83 -16.99
CA GLU A 92 -12.36 -11.87 -18.38
C GLU A 92 -13.88 -12.14 -18.47
N ARG A 93 -14.62 -12.13 -17.35
CA ARG A 93 -16.04 -12.55 -17.33
C ARG A 93 -17.06 -11.46 -17.02
N SER A 94 -16.71 -10.17 -17.06
CA SER A 94 -17.65 -9.13 -16.61
C SER A 94 -17.66 -7.81 -17.40
N GLU A 95 -17.38 -7.79 -18.70
CA GLU A 95 -17.53 -6.55 -19.50
C GLU A 95 -18.31 -6.65 -20.82
N ASP A 96 -18.94 -7.80 -21.13
CA ASP A 96 -19.75 -7.95 -22.35
C ASP A 96 -21.20 -8.38 -22.06
N ASP A 97 -21.98 -7.59 -21.32
CA ASP A 97 -23.45 -7.60 -21.37
C ASP A 97 -24.04 -6.33 -20.74
N ASP A 98 -24.08 -5.23 -21.49
CA ASP A 98 -25.18 -4.28 -21.34
C ASP A 98 -25.45 -3.55 -22.67
N GLY A 99 -26.68 -3.70 -23.16
CA GLY A 99 -27.06 -3.40 -24.53
C GLY A 99 -27.28 -1.92 -24.81
N ARG A 100 -26.75 -1.45 -25.95
CA ARG A 100 -27.48 -0.70 -26.99
C ARG A 100 -26.63 -0.50 -28.24
#